data_AF-A0A7J2RA40-F1
#
_entry.id   AF-A0A7J2RA40-F1
#
_cell.length_a   1.000
_cell.length_b   1.000
_cell.length_c   1.000
_cell.angle_alpha   90.00
_cell.angle_beta   90.00
_cell.angle_gamma   90.00
#
_symmetry.space_group_name_H-M   'P 1'
#
loop_
_entity.id
_entity.type
_entity.pdbx_description
1 polymer ?
#
loop_
_entity_poly.entity_id
_entity_poly.type
_entity_poly.pdbx_seq_one_letter_code
_entity_poly.pdbx_strand_id
1 'polypeptide(L)'
;MTITSTQSKNPASVFNMAVGRYLDTGTVAAFTLTVGFKARYVRIQNLNSSGFVRMEWYEGMAAASGVKTAKTGDQSLITTLGITVAAKTILVGFDTDLLVTNEQLSWLIIG
;
A
#
# COMPACT_ATOMS: atom_id res chain seq x y z
N MET A 1 -27.23 2.92 1.86
CA MET A 1 -26.05 2.39 2.59
C MET A 1 -25.97 3.11 3.92
N THR A 2 -25.94 2.38 5.03
CA THR A 2 -25.76 2.96 6.36
C THR A 2 -24.27 2.96 6.70
N ILE A 3 -23.67 4.14 6.88
CA ILE A 3 -22.31 4.25 7.42
C ILE A 3 -22.40 3.94 8.92
N THR A 4 -22.00 2.74 9.31
CA THR A 4 -22.07 2.26 10.71
C THR A 4 -20.91 2.76 11.58
N SER A 5 -19.85 3.30 10.97
CA SER A 5 -18.73 3.89 11.69
C SER A 5 -17.92 4.82 10.78
N THR A 6 -17.73 6.06 11.21
CA THR A 6 -16.69 6.97 10.73
C THR A 6 -15.87 7.33 11.95
N GLN A 7 -14.66 6.77 12.07
CA GLN A 7 -13.85 6.99 13.26
C GLN A 7 -13.21 8.40 13.22
N SER A 8 -13.68 9.28 14.09
CA SER A 8 -12.90 10.40 14.61
C SER A 8 -12.36 10.01 15.98
N LYS A 9 -11.03 9.97 16.10
CA LYS A 9 -10.29 9.58 17.31
C LYS A 9 -10.71 10.41 18.55
N ASN A 10 -10.63 9.80 19.75
CA ASN A 10 -10.58 10.49 21.05
C ASN A 10 -9.23 11.23 21.20
N PRO A 11 -9.14 12.50 21.64
CA PRO A 11 -7.90 13.30 21.62
C PRO A 11 -6.62 12.60 22.14
N ALA A 12 -6.76 11.65 23.08
CA ALA A 12 -5.67 10.89 23.67
C ALA A 12 -5.15 9.66 22.87
N SER A 13 -5.84 9.17 21.83
CA SER A 13 -5.35 7.97 21.10
C SER A 13 -4.14 8.29 20.19
N VAL A 14 -3.18 7.39 20.04
CA VAL A 14 -2.07 7.58 19.09
C VAL A 14 -2.36 6.77 17.84
N PHE A 15 -2.21 7.36 16.64
CA PHE A 15 -2.24 6.59 15.39
C PHE A 15 -0.91 5.89 15.21
N ASN A 16 -0.96 4.58 14.93
CA ASN A 16 0.25 3.87 14.57
C ASN A 16 0.59 4.21 13.12
N MET A 17 1.81 4.66 12.87
CA MET A 17 2.26 5.01 11.53
C MET A 17 3.61 4.35 11.26
N ALA A 18 3.73 3.73 10.11
CA ALA A 18 4.99 3.20 9.60
C ALA A 18 5.26 3.80 8.22
N VAL A 19 6.47 4.33 8.04
CA VAL A 19 6.97 4.87 6.78
C VAL A 19 8.31 4.24 6.47
N GLY A 20 8.65 4.16 5.19
CA GLY A 20 9.95 3.66 4.77
C GLY A 20 10.08 3.67 3.27
N ARG A 21 11.29 3.29 2.83
CA ARG A 21 11.64 3.22 1.42
C ARG A 21 12.86 2.34 1.20
N TYR A 22 12.97 1.76 0.02
CA TYR A 22 14.18 1.09 -0.42
C TYR A 22 14.42 1.39 -1.91
N LEU A 23 15.68 1.31 -2.33
CA LEU A 23 16.07 1.28 -3.74
C LEU A 23 16.29 -0.18 -4.11
N ASP A 24 15.55 -0.67 -5.10
CA ASP A 24 15.82 -1.99 -5.67
C ASP A 24 17.10 -1.93 -6.52
N THR A 25 17.91 -3.00 -6.48
CA THR A 25 19.12 -3.12 -7.30
C THR A 25 19.21 -4.48 -8.02
N GLY A 26 18.08 -5.20 -8.15
CA GLY A 26 18.07 -6.58 -8.62
C GLY A 26 16.71 -7.07 -9.12
N THR A 27 16.46 -8.38 -9.03
CA THR A 27 15.15 -8.93 -9.41
C THR A 27 14.11 -8.58 -8.35
N VAL A 28 13.11 -7.80 -8.74
CA VAL A 28 11.96 -7.47 -7.90
C VAL A 28 11.00 -8.66 -7.76
N ALA A 29 10.36 -8.76 -6.59
CA ALA A 29 9.34 -9.75 -6.29
C ALA A 29 8.35 -9.21 -5.26
N ALA A 30 7.23 -9.91 -5.07
CA ALA A 30 6.33 -9.64 -3.95
C ALA A 30 7.10 -9.72 -2.61
N PHE A 31 6.76 -8.84 -1.68
CA PHE A 31 7.46 -8.77 -0.39
C PHE A 31 6.48 -8.45 0.75
N THR A 32 6.92 -8.74 1.97
CA THR A 32 6.13 -8.53 3.19
C THR A 32 6.77 -7.46 4.06
N LEU A 33 5.94 -6.50 4.51
CA LEU A 33 6.30 -5.53 5.53
C LEU A 33 5.72 -5.95 6.88
N THR A 34 6.51 -5.85 7.94
CA THR A 34 6.06 -6.08 9.33
C THR A 34 6.03 -4.74 10.06
N VAL A 35 4.85 -4.28 10.49
CA VAL A 35 4.67 -2.93 11.08
C VAL A 35 4.26 -2.96 12.56
N GLY A 36 3.95 -4.14 13.12
CA GLY A 36 3.64 -4.31 14.55
C GLY A 36 2.18 -4.02 14.94
N PHE A 37 1.38 -3.45 14.03
CA PHE A 37 -0.04 -3.14 14.21
C PHE A 37 -0.87 -3.54 12.98
N LYS A 38 -2.19 -3.62 13.12
CA LYS A 38 -3.10 -3.89 12.00
C LYS A 38 -3.29 -2.61 11.19
N ALA A 39 -2.91 -2.64 9.91
CA ALA A 39 -3.09 -1.49 9.03
C ALA A 39 -4.58 -1.24 8.72
N ARG A 40 -4.97 0.03 8.70
CA ARG A 40 -6.26 0.55 8.21
C ARG A 40 -6.14 1.28 6.88
N TYR A 41 -4.93 1.73 6.56
CA TYR A 41 -4.59 2.30 5.26
C TYR A 41 -3.15 1.93 4.90
N VAL A 42 -2.95 1.53 3.66
CA VAL A 42 -1.63 1.25 3.09
C VAL A 42 -1.52 2.02 1.78
N ARG A 43 -0.46 2.80 1.63
CA ARG A 43 -0.05 3.39 0.37
C ARG A 43 1.34 2.94 0.03
N ILE A 44 1.48 2.26 -1.10
CA ILE A 44 2.76 1.94 -1.72
C ILE A 44 2.89 2.81 -2.96
N GLN A 45 4.07 3.40 -3.17
CA GLN A 45 4.34 4.19 -4.36
C GLN A 45 5.74 3.92 -4.88
N ASN A 46 5.84 3.88 -6.20
CA ASN A 46 7.10 3.91 -6.91
C ASN A 46 7.18 5.25 -7.65
N LEU A 47 8.21 6.02 -7.32
CA LEU A 47 8.55 7.24 -8.04
C LEU A 47 9.78 6.93 -8.89
N ASN A 48 9.58 6.88 -10.20
CA ASN A 48 10.66 6.57 -11.13
C ASN A 48 10.91 7.72 -12.11
N SER A 49 11.96 7.57 -12.92
CA SER A 49 12.34 8.56 -13.92
C SER A 49 11.27 8.78 -14.99
N SER A 50 10.38 7.80 -15.19
CA SER A 50 9.39 7.76 -16.27
C SER A 50 7.95 8.01 -15.79
N GLY A 51 7.75 8.31 -14.50
CA GLY A 51 6.44 8.59 -13.94
C GLY A 51 6.23 8.03 -12.53
N PHE A 52 4.97 8.04 -12.13
CA PHE A 52 4.54 7.74 -10.78
C PHE A 52 3.48 6.64 -10.80
N VAL A 53 3.72 5.54 -10.08
CA VAL A 53 2.73 4.49 -9.85
C VAL A 53 2.44 4.40 -8.36
N ARG A 54 1.17 4.33 -8.00
CA ARG A 54 0.73 4.20 -6.61
C ARG A 54 -0.31 3.11 -6.49
N MET A 55 -0.27 2.40 -5.38
CA MET A 55 -1.33 1.50 -4.96
C MET A 55 -1.77 1.84 -3.54
N GLU A 56 -3.07 2.00 -3.35
CA GLU A 56 -3.71 2.30 -2.08
C GLU A 56 -4.65 1.16 -1.69
N TRP A 57 -4.60 0.76 -0.43
CA TRP A 57 -5.52 -0.20 0.17
C TRP A 57 -6.18 0.46 1.37
N TYR A 58 -7.49 0.30 1.47
CA TYR A 58 -8.32 0.83 2.53
C TYR A 58 -8.92 -0.32 3.35
N GLU A 59 -9.11 -0.10 4.65
CA GLU A 59 -9.70 -1.08 5.55
C GLU A 59 -11.00 -1.68 4.98
N GLY A 60 -11.05 -3.00 4.94
CA GLY A 60 -12.20 -3.75 4.44
C GLY A 60 -12.09 -4.19 2.97
N MET A 61 -11.06 -3.76 2.24
CA MET A 61 -10.77 -4.27 0.89
C MET A 61 -10.37 -5.75 0.91
N ALA A 62 -10.67 -6.44 -0.19
CA ALA A 62 -10.32 -7.86 -0.36
C ALA A 62 -8.80 -8.09 -0.33
N ALA A 63 -8.38 -9.32 -0.07
CA ALA A 63 -6.98 -9.71 -0.20
C ALA A 63 -6.49 -9.54 -1.64
N ALA A 64 -5.20 -9.28 -1.80
CA ALA A 64 -4.51 -9.06 -3.08
C ALA A 64 -5.18 -7.99 -3.96
N SER A 65 -5.77 -6.96 -3.36
CA SER A 65 -6.47 -5.90 -4.07
C SER A 65 -5.95 -4.51 -3.70
N GLY A 66 -6.36 -3.49 -4.46
CA GLY A 66 -6.03 -2.10 -4.16
C GLY A 66 -6.45 -1.17 -5.29
N VAL A 67 -6.61 0.11 -4.98
CA VAL A 67 -6.78 1.17 -5.98
C VAL A 67 -5.41 1.53 -6.51
N LYS A 68 -5.16 1.24 -7.78
CA LYS A 68 -3.93 1.57 -8.47
C LYS A 68 -4.13 2.84 -9.28
N THR A 69 -3.21 3.79 -9.11
CA THR A 69 -3.01 4.92 -10.01
C THR A 69 -1.85 4.58 -10.93
N ALA A 70 -2.13 4.49 -12.23
CA ALA A 70 -1.13 4.26 -13.27
C ALA A 70 -0.34 5.54 -13.58
N LYS A 71 0.76 5.40 -14.35
CA LYS A 71 1.63 6.54 -14.74
C LYS A 71 0.88 7.64 -15.49
N THR A 72 -0.16 7.29 -16.24
CA THR A 72 -1.03 8.21 -17.00
C THR A 72 -2.04 8.95 -16.12
N GLY A 73 -2.18 8.56 -14.85
CA GLY A 73 -3.15 9.12 -13.90
C GLY A 73 -4.45 8.31 -13.79
N ASP A 74 -4.66 7.31 -14.65
CA ASP A 74 -5.84 6.44 -14.57
C ASP A 74 -5.89 5.70 -13.24
N GLN A 75 -7.09 5.64 -12.64
CA GLN A 75 -7.33 4.92 -11.40
C GLN A 75 -8.22 3.72 -11.63
N SER A 76 -7.79 2.56 -11.15
CA SER A 76 -8.55 1.31 -11.29
C SER A 76 -8.43 0.45 -10.04
N LEU A 77 -9.45 -0.36 -9.77
CA LEU A 77 -9.38 -1.41 -8.75
C LEU A 77 -8.64 -2.61 -9.36
N ILE A 78 -7.53 -2.99 -8.74
CA ILE A 78 -6.85 -4.24 -9.03
C ILE A 78 -7.38 -5.30 -8.07
N THR A 79 -7.67 -6.49 -8.60
CA THR A 79 -8.23 -7.62 -7.82
C THR A 79 -7.25 -8.79 -7.67
N THR A 80 -6.04 -8.66 -8.19
CA THR A 80 -4.96 -9.66 -8.12
C THR A 80 -3.61 -8.97 -8.02
N LEU A 81 -2.62 -9.55 -7.33
CA LEU A 81 -1.28 -8.96 -7.18
C LEU A 81 -1.26 -7.57 -6.47
N GLY A 82 -2.37 -7.20 -5.82
CA GLY A 82 -2.46 -6.00 -5.01
C GLY A 82 -1.94 -6.19 -3.58
N ILE A 83 -2.51 -5.45 -2.64
CA ILE A 83 -2.11 -5.46 -1.24
C ILE A 83 -2.95 -6.46 -0.45
N THR A 84 -2.31 -7.23 0.43
CA THR A 84 -3.00 -8.08 1.44
C THR A 84 -2.57 -7.66 2.83
N VAL A 85 -3.53 -7.23 3.65
CA VAL A 85 -3.30 -6.84 5.05
C VAL A 85 -3.69 -7.99 5.97
N ALA A 86 -2.76 -8.38 6.84
CA ALA A 86 -3.01 -9.30 7.96
C ALA A 86 -2.90 -8.56 9.31
N ALA A 87 -2.77 -9.29 10.42
CA ALA A 87 -2.81 -8.68 11.76
C ALA A 87 -1.68 -7.69 12.04
N LYS A 88 -0.46 -7.96 11.55
CA LYS A 88 0.74 -7.10 11.77
C LYS A 88 1.63 -6.98 10.55
N THR A 89 1.22 -7.60 9.45
CA THR A 89 1.99 -7.72 8.23
C THR A 89 1.18 -7.27 7.02
N ILE A 90 1.88 -6.75 6.03
CA ILE A 90 1.33 -6.30 4.76
C ILE A 90 2.11 -7.00 3.66
N LEU A 91 1.44 -7.86 2.89
CA LEU A 91 2.01 -8.42 1.67
C LEU A 91 1.71 -7.44 0.52
N VAL A 92 2.76 -6.96 -0.14
CA VAL A 92 2.68 -6.20 -1.39
C VAL A 92 2.86 -7.20 -2.52
N GLY A 93 1.82 -7.41 -3.32
CA GLY A 93 1.84 -8.31 -4.46
C GLY A 93 2.75 -7.83 -5.59
N PHE A 94 3.10 -8.75 -6.48
CA PHE A 94 4.00 -8.48 -7.60
C PHE A 94 3.29 -7.80 -8.77
N ASP A 95 2.85 -6.56 -8.56
CA ASP A 95 2.40 -5.70 -9.63
C ASP A 95 3.62 -5.12 -10.36
N THR A 96 3.79 -5.43 -11.65
CA THR A 96 5.00 -5.11 -12.42
C THR A 96 5.16 -3.64 -12.77
N ASP A 97 4.11 -2.82 -12.65
CA ASP A 97 4.25 -1.37 -12.83
C ASP A 97 4.64 -0.68 -11.52
N LEU A 98 4.25 -1.27 -10.38
CA LEU A 98 4.61 -0.77 -9.06
C LEU A 98 5.99 -1.27 -8.63
N LEU A 99 6.27 -2.57 -8.79
CA LEU A 99 7.54 -3.19 -8.44
C LEU A 99 8.40 -3.32 -9.69
N VAL A 100 9.33 -2.40 -9.84
CA VAL A 100 10.19 -2.28 -11.02
C VAL A 100 11.64 -2.30 -10.56
N THR A 101 12.46 -3.08 -11.25
CA THR A 101 13.90 -3.20 -10.99
C THR A 101 14.61 -1.85 -11.13
N ASN A 102 15.59 -1.61 -10.26
CA ASN A 102 16.40 -0.38 -10.25
C ASN A 102 15.61 0.91 -9.96
N GLU A 103 14.49 0.80 -9.25
CA GLU A 103 13.65 1.93 -8.87
C GLU A 103 13.42 2.01 -7.36
N GLN A 104 12.96 3.19 -6.90
CA GLN A 104 12.74 3.45 -5.50
C GLN A 104 11.26 3.26 -5.12
N LEU A 105 11.03 2.31 -4.23
CA LEU A 105 9.72 2.10 -3.61
C LEU A 105 9.65 2.85 -2.28
N SER A 106 8.51 3.44 -1.96
CA SER A 106 8.24 4.11 -0.69
C SER A 106 6.84 3.76 -0.19
N TRP A 107 6.63 3.75 1.12
CA TRP A 107 5.34 3.44 1.72
C TRP A 107 4.95 4.37 2.86
N LEU A 108 3.63 4.48 3.04
CA LEU A 108 2.97 5.03 4.22
C LEU A 108 1.91 4.03 4.66
N ILE A 109 1.95 3.65 5.93
CA ILE A 109 1.02 2.70 6.54
C ILE A 109 0.47 3.33 7.80
N ILE A 110 -0.85 3.31 7.96
CA ILE A 110 -1.58 3.87 9.11
C ILE A 110 -2.45 2.77 9.70
N GLY A 111 -2.49 2.66 11.03
CA GLY A 111 -3.30 1.69 11.79
C GLY A 111 -4.13 2.31 12.90
#